data_AF-A0A377E7V3-F1
#
_entry.id   AF-A0A377E7V3-F1
#
_cell.length_a   1.000
_cell.length_b   1.000
_cell.length_c   1.000
_cell.angle_alpha   90.00
_cell.angle_beta   90.00
_cell.angle_gamma   90.00
#
_symmetry.space_group_name_H-M   'P 1'
#
loop_
_entity.id
_entity.type
_entity.pdbx_description
1 polymer ?
#
loop_
_entity_poly.entity_id
_entity_poly.type
_entity_poly.pdbx_seq_one_letter_code
_entity_poly.pdbx_strand_id
1 'polypeptide(L)'
;MLNDIYLDQRHAPFNTTYLQRMLGVIDNAIAQHPRTMAVRVDLRLPDDNCNRNSGLISRFIESLNAKIDARYRNKIKHGIRIYPCQLRYAWVREVGEINEKSHYHMVLFVNKDTFNGLGSYGEGERD
;
A
#
# COMPACT_ATOMS: atom_id res chain seq x y z
N MET A 1 -4.96 -23.05 -4.53
CA MET A 1 -4.38 -21.75 -4.14
C MET A 1 -5.22 -20.92 -3.17
N LEU A 2 -6.40 -21.36 -2.71
CA LEU A 2 -7.05 -20.78 -1.51
C LEU A 2 -6.91 -21.68 -0.26
N ASN A 3 -6.62 -22.97 -0.46
CA ASN A 3 -6.71 -23.99 0.58
C ASN A 3 -5.53 -23.99 1.58
N ASP A 4 -4.44 -23.28 1.29
CA ASP A 4 -3.22 -23.28 2.11
C ASP A 4 -3.04 -21.97 2.91
N ILE A 5 -4.07 -21.12 2.94
CA ILE A 5 -4.00 -19.82 3.63
C ILE A 5 -4.85 -19.89 4.88
N TYR A 6 -4.22 -19.64 6.03
CA TYR A 6 -4.92 -19.57 7.30
C TYR A 6 -5.67 -18.24 7.40
N LEU A 7 -6.98 -18.29 7.17
CA LEU A 7 -7.88 -17.14 7.34
C LEU A 7 -8.47 -17.14 8.75
N ASP A 8 -8.52 -15.94 9.35
CA ASP A 8 -9.17 -15.74 10.64
C ASP A 8 -10.70 -15.85 10.50
N GLN A 9 -11.24 -17.00 10.88
CA GLN A 9 -12.65 -17.36 10.72
C GLN A 9 -13.63 -16.41 11.43
N ARG A 10 -13.15 -15.56 12.37
CA ARG A 10 -13.98 -14.52 13.01
C ARG A 10 -14.51 -13.48 12.02
N HIS A 11 -13.88 -13.35 10.85
CA HIS A 11 -14.26 -12.41 9.81
C HIS A 11 -15.02 -13.07 8.63
N ALA A 12 -15.47 -14.32 8.79
CA ALA A 12 -16.32 -14.97 7.80
C ALA A 12 -17.74 -14.32 7.76
N PRO A 13 -18.44 -14.35 6.61
CA PRO A 13 -18.03 -14.96 5.35
C PRO A 13 -17.07 -14.07 4.55
N PHE A 14 -16.11 -14.70 3.86
CA PHE A 14 -15.13 -13.98 3.05
C PHE A 14 -15.59 -13.77 1.62
N ASN A 15 -15.23 -12.63 1.05
CA ASN A 15 -15.31 -12.42 -0.39
C ASN A 15 -14.16 -13.16 -1.09
N THR A 16 -14.46 -14.32 -1.68
CA THR A 16 -13.47 -15.19 -2.33
C THR A 16 -12.78 -14.51 -3.52
N THR A 17 -13.49 -13.67 -4.28
CA THR A 17 -12.90 -12.90 -5.39
C THR A 17 -11.86 -11.91 -4.89
N TYR A 18 -12.13 -11.22 -3.78
CA TYR A 18 -11.19 -10.27 -3.18
C TYR A 18 -9.96 -10.99 -2.65
N LEU A 19 -10.17 -12.14 -1.96
CA LEU A 19 -9.07 -12.98 -1.50
C LEU A 19 -8.17 -13.42 -2.66
N GLN A 20 -8.74 -13.97 -3.74
CA GLN A 20 -7.97 -14.41 -4.91
C GLN A 20 -7.16 -13.26 -5.53
N ARG A 21 -7.75 -12.07 -5.64
CA ARG A 21 -7.05 -10.89 -6.17
C ARG A 21 -5.90 -10.45 -5.26
N MET A 22 -6.13 -10.39 -3.95
CA MET A 22 -5.09 -10.04 -2.99
C MET A 22 -3.94 -11.05 -2.99
N LEU A 23 -4.25 -12.34 -3.07
CA LEU A 23 -3.23 -13.39 -3.17
C LEU A 23 -2.41 -13.25 -4.45
N GLY A 24 -3.05 -13.01 -5.59
CA GLY A 24 -2.33 -12.74 -6.83
C GLY A 24 -1.40 -11.53 -6.71
N VAL A 25 -1.79 -10.48 -5.99
CA VAL A 25 -0.90 -9.32 -5.73
C VAL A 25 0.29 -9.74 -4.85
N ILE A 26 0.04 -10.51 -3.80
CA ILE A 26 1.08 -11.00 -2.87
C ILE A 26 2.07 -11.89 -3.60
N ASP A 27 1.58 -12.89 -4.35
CA ASP A 27 2.40 -13.84 -5.11
C ASP A 27 3.29 -13.11 -6.12
N ASN A 28 2.72 -12.14 -6.83
CA ASN A 28 3.49 -11.31 -7.75
C ASN A 28 4.51 -10.41 -7.03
N ALA A 29 4.24 -9.94 -5.82
CA ALA A 29 5.18 -9.15 -5.03
C ALA A 29 6.37 -9.98 -4.57
N ILE A 30 6.13 -11.15 -3.99
CA ILE A 30 7.20 -12.04 -3.51
C ILE A 30 7.99 -12.66 -4.66
N ALA A 31 7.36 -12.95 -5.80
CA ALA A 31 8.06 -13.42 -7.00
C ALA A 31 8.96 -12.33 -7.58
N GLN A 32 8.54 -11.07 -7.47
CA GLN A 32 9.31 -9.95 -7.98
C GLN A 32 10.48 -9.56 -7.08
N HIS A 33 10.27 -9.52 -5.77
CA HIS A 33 11.29 -9.16 -4.79
C HIS A 33 11.43 -10.28 -3.76
N PRO A 34 12.54 -11.04 -3.74
CA PRO A 34 12.76 -12.11 -2.77
C PRO A 34 12.66 -11.63 -1.31
N ARG A 35 13.08 -10.39 -1.07
CA ARG A 35 12.90 -9.68 0.20
C ARG A 35 11.81 -8.62 0.02
N THR A 36 10.55 -9.02 0.16
CA THR A 36 9.39 -8.11 0.10
C THR A 36 9.06 -7.58 1.51
N MET A 37 8.90 -6.26 1.63
CA MET A 37 8.30 -5.61 2.80
C MET A 37 6.84 -5.27 2.50
N ALA A 38 5.94 -5.63 3.40
CA ALA A 38 4.54 -5.24 3.37
C ALA A 38 4.27 -4.13 4.39
N VAL A 39 3.57 -3.08 3.97
CA VAL A 39 3.19 -1.94 4.82
C VAL A 39 1.70 -1.71 4.68
N ARG A 40 0.96 -1.77 5.80
CA ARG A 40 -0.45 -1.34 5.83
C ARG A 40 -0.52 0.17 5.99
N VAL A 41 -1.35 0.81 5.17
CA VAL A 41 -1.65 2.23 5.22
C VAL A 41 -3.16 2.41 5.26
N ASP A 42 -3.62 3.17 6.25
CA ASP A 42 -5.03 3.54 6.39
C ASP A 42 -5.19 5.00 5.96
N LEU A 43 -5.81 5.22 4.80
CA LEU A 43 -6.01 6.55 4.23
C LEU A 43 -7.40 7.07 4.62
N ARG A 44 -7.42 8.18 5.36
CA ARG A 44 -8.63 8.91 5.72
C ARG A 44 -8.75 10.16 4.88
N LEU A 45 -9.96 10.43 4.41
CA LEU A 45 -10.24 11.68 3.71
C LEU A 45 -10.46 12.80 4.74
N PRO A 46 -10.03 14.03 4.43
CA PRO A 46 -10.36 15.20 5.23
C PRO A 46 -11.88 15.43 5.28
N ASP A 47 -12.31 16.18 6.29
CA ASP A 47 -13.72 16.45 6.60
C ASP A 47 -14.39 17.44 5.64
N ASP A 48 -13.67 17.92 4.64
CA ASP A 48 -14.16 18.84 3.62
C ASP A 48 -14.77 18.11 2.41
N ASN A 49 -15.46 18.87 1.55
CA ASN A 49 -16.17 18.35 0.37
C ASN A 49 -15.24 17.83 -0.75
N CYS A 50 -13.95 17.57 -0.49
CA CYS A 50 -13.00 16.99 -1.44
C CYS A 50 -13.34 15.55 -1.88
N ASN A 51 -14.35 14.96 -1.25
CA ASN A 51 -14.81 13.57 -1.37
C ASN A 51 -15.41 13.18 -2.74
N ARG A 52 -15.42 14.09 -3.75
CA ARG A 52 -16.10 13.88 -5.04
C ARG A 52 -15.18 13.55 -6.21
N ASN A 53 -13.86 13.56 -6.01
CA ASN A 53 -12.93 13.32 -7.12
C ASN A 53 -12.73 11.82 -7.35
N SER A 54 -13.07 11.32 -8.53
CA SER A 54 -12.72 9.97 -8.95
C SER A 54 -11.19 9.79 -9.02
N GLY A 55 -10.74 8.53 -8.92
CA GLY A 55 -9.32 8.19 -9.10
C GLY A 55 -8.37 8.63 -7.97
N LEU A 56 -8.86 8.87 -6.75
CA LEU A 56 -8.02 9.26 -5.60
C LEU A 56 -6.83 8.31 -5.40
N ILE A 57 -7.11 7.00 -5.40
CA ILE A 57 -6.10 5.97 -5.20
C ILE A 57 -5.11 5.93 -6.36
N SER A 58 -5.57 6.07 -7.61
CA SER A 58 -4.68 6.14 -8.77
C SER A 58 -3.68 7.28 -8.63
N ARG A 59 -4.14 8.49 -8.29
CA ARG A 59 -3.26 9.64 -8.09
C ARG A 59 -2.31 9.46 -6.90
N PHE A 60 -2.78 8.84 -5.82
CA PHE A 60 -1.94 8.52 -4.67
C PHE A 60 -0.79 7.59 -5.08
N ILE A 61 -1.09 6.53 -5.82
CA ILE A 61 -0.09 5.55 -6.30
C ILE A 61 0.85 6.18 -7.33
N GLU A 62 0.34 6.98 -8.26
CA GLU A 62 1.15 7.72 -9.23
C GLU A 62 2.14 8.66 -8.52
N SER A 63 1.66 9.42 -7.52
CA SER A 63 2.51 10.28 -6.71
C SER A 63 3.57 9.48 -5.95
N LEU A 64 3.21 8.33 -5.38
CA LEU A 64 4.14 7.46 -4.67
C LEU A 64 5.20 6.87 -5.60
N ASN A 65 4.82 6.39 -6.77
CA ASN A 65 5.75 5.93 -7.81
C ASN A 65 6.70 7.05 -8.25
N ALA A 66 6.18 8.25 -8.52
CA ALA A 66 7.00 9.40 -8.90
C ALA A 66 8.05 9.76 -7.82
N LYS A 67 7.69 9.62 -6.53
CA LYS A 67 8.63 9.80 -5.41
C LYS A 67 9.70 8.72 -5.35
N ILE A 68 9.34 7.46 -5.61
CA ILE A 68 10.29 6.33 -5.71
C ILE A 68 11.28 6.59 -6.86
N ASP A 69 10.79 7.02 -8.03
CA ASP A 69 11.62 7.32 -9.20
C ASP A 69 12.53 8.54 -8.99
N ALA A 70 12.03 9.59 -8.34
CA ALA A 70 12.83 10.75 -7.97
C ALA A 70 13.97 10.36 -7.02
N ARG A 71 13.70 9.52 -6.01
CA ARG A 71 14.72 8.95 -5.11
C ARG A 71 15.75 8.14 -5.88
N TYR A 72 15.30 7.29 -6.81
CA TYR A 72 16.17 6.46 -7.63
C TYR A 72 17.13 7.31 -8.47
N ARG A 73 16.61 8.30 -9.20
CA ARG A 73 17.41 9.25 -9.99
C ARG A 73 18.40 10.03 -9.13
N ASN A 74 17.98 10.47 -7.95
CA ASN A 74 18.85 11.17 -7.00
C ASN A 74 20.03 10.28 -6.56
N LYS A 75 19.77 9.02 -6.19
CA LYS A 75 20.84 8.09 -5.80
C LYS A 75 21.85 7.83 -6.94
N ILE A 76 21.35 7.62 -8.16
CA ILE A 76 22.22 7.44 -9.35
C ILE A 76 23.12 8.66 -9.55
N LYS A 77 22.57 9.88 -9.46
CA LYS A 77 23.32 11.12 -9.61
C LYS A 77 24.49 11.24 -8.63
N HIS A 78 24.35 10.66 -7.44
CA HIS A 78 25.38 10.67 -6.38
C HIS A 78 26.27 9.41 -6.39
N GLY A 79 26.15 8.53 -7.39
CA GLY A 79 26.92 7.27 -7.44
C GLY A 79 26.59 6.28 -6.32
N ILE A 80 25.43 6.45 -5.66
CA ILE A 80 25.01 5.58 -4.56
C ILE A 80 24.38 4.31 -5.12
N ARG A 81 24.78 3.15 -4.59
CA ARG A 81 24.18 1.86 -4.95
C ARG A 81 22.67 1.87 -4.72
N ILE A 82 21.96 1.30 -5.70
CA ILE A 82 20.51 1.23 -5.77
C ILE A 82 20.05 -0.22 -5.90
N TYR A 83 18.87 -0.48 -5.35
CA TYR A 83 18.12 -1.72 -5.56
C TYR A 83 16.80 -1.31 -6.23
N PRO A 84 16.49 -1.79 -7.45
CA PRO A 84 15.23 -1.48 -8.11
C PRO A 84 14.04 -1.91 -7.24
N CYS A 85 12.99 -1.09 -7.23
CA CYS A 85 11.77 -1.36 -6.48
C CYS A 85 10.57 -1.00 -7.35
N GLN A 86 9.86 -2.03 -7.83
CA GLN A 86 8.52 -1.83 -8.36
C GLN A 86 7.52 -1.96 -7.23
N LEU A 87 6.69 -0.93 -7.04
CA LEU A 87 5.61 -0.93 -6.07
C LEU A 87 4.48 -1.85 -6.55
N ARG A 88 4.04 -2.75 -5.66
CA ARG A 88 2.76 -3.46 -5.79
C ARG A 88 1.86 -3.10 -4.64
N TYR A 89 0.55 -3.18 -4.83
CA TYR A 89 -0.40 -2.78 -3.81
C TYR A 89 -1.75 -3.46 -4.01
N ALA A 90 -2.48 -3.61 -2.91
CA ALA A 90 -3.89 -3.95 -2.90
C ALA A 90 -4.62 -2.95 -1.99
N TRP A 91 -5.83 -2.56 -2.36
CA TRP A 91 -6.63 -1.62 -1.58
C TRP A 91 -8.09 -2.02 -1.56
N VAL A 92 -8.78 -1.61 -0.51
CA VAL A 92 -10.23 -1.69 -0.38
C VAL A 92 -10.76 -0.32 0.05
N ARG A 93 -11.96 0.01 -0.41
CA ARG A 93 -12.70 1.19 0.06
C ARG A 93 -13.81 0.69 0.97
N GLU A 94 -13.85 1.26 2.15
CA GLU A 94 -14.93 1.08 3.11
C GLU A 94 -15.61 2.43 3.33
N VAL A 95 -16.91 2.39 3.63
CA VAL A 95 -17.70 3.57 3.95
C VAL A 95 -18.14 3.41 5.39
N GLY A 96 -17.75 4.35 6.24
CA GLY A 96 -18.10 4.32 7.65
C GLY A 96 -19.62 4.39 7.85
N GLU A 97 -20.16 3.53 8.70
CA GLU A 97 -21.61 3.39 8.92
C GLU A 97 -22.25 4.65 9.51
N ILE A 98 -21.49 5.42 10.32
CA ILE A 98 -22.02 6.54 11.10
C ILE A 98 -21.82 7.88 10.37
N ASN A 99 -20.67 8.08 9.73
CA ASN A 99 -20.29 9.36 9.13
C ASN A 99 -20.34 9.35 7.59
N GLU A 100 -20.67 8.20 6.99
CA GLU A 100 -20.67 7.97 5.53
C GLU A 100 -19.34 8.35 4.84
N LYS A 101 -18.26 8.48 5.61
CA LYS A 101 -16.96 8.86 5.07
C LYS A 101 -16.27 7.63 4.52
N SER A 102 -15.67 7.82 3.35
CA SER A 102 -14.85 6.77 2.75
C SER A 102 -13.47 6.75 3.38
N HIS A 103 -13.05 5.58 3.81
CA HIS A 103 -11.67 5.30 4.15
C HIS A 103 -11.13 4.19 3.25
N TYR A 104 -9.83 4.24 3.00
CA TYR A 104 -9.17 3.25 2.16
C TYR A 104 -8.13 2.51 2.98
N HIS A 105 -8.28 1.19 3.07
CA HIS A 105 -7.25 0.32 3.62
C HIS A 105 -6.40 -0.19 2.47
N MET A 106 -5.09 -0.01 2.58
CA MET A 106 -4.15 -0.41 1.55
C MET A 106 -2.99 -1.17 2.14
N VAL A 107 -2.48 -2.14 1.40
CA VAL A 107 -1.20 -2.76 1.66
C VAL A 107 -0.27 -2.45 0.51
N LEU A 108 0.89 -1.89 0.82
CA LEU A 108 1.97 -1.61 -0.10
C LEU A 108 3.02 -2.71 0.02
N PHE A 109 3.52 -3.18 -1.12
CA PHE A 109 4.61 -4.15 -1.20
C PHE A 109 5.79 -3.50 -1.92
N VAL A 110 6.93 -3.45 -1.22
CA VAL A 110 8.15 -2.81 -1.70
C VAL A 110 9.35 -3.74 -1.53
N ASN A 111 10.41 -3.51 -2.30
CA ASN A 111 11.69 -4.19 -2.11
C ASN A 111 12.31 -3.74 -0.77
N LYS A 112 12.47 -4.67 0.17
CA LYS A 112 13.05 -4.44 1.49
C LYS A 112 14.51 -3.97 1.42
N ASP A 113 15.23 -4.32 0.36
CA ASP A 113 16.61 -3.89 0.16
C ASP A 113 16.68 -2.41 -0.29
N THR A 114 15.58 -1.89 -0.85
CA THR A 114 15.42 -0.46 -1.18
C THR A 114 14.87 0.33 0.01
N PHE A 115 13.88 -0.24 0.70
CA PHE A 115 13.17 0.34 1.84
C PHE A 115 13.23 -0.61 3.02
N ASN A 116 14.18 -0.40 3.93
CA ASN A 116 14.43 -1.28 5.06
C ASN A 116 13.61 -0.93 6.32
N GLY A 117 12.78 0.10 6.26
CA GLY A 117 11.88 0.53 7.32
C GLY A 117 11.05 1.74 6.91
N LEU A 118 10.10 2.12 7.76
CA LEU A 118 9.22 3.28 7.55
C LEU A 118 9.90 4.63 7.86
N GLY A 119 11.11 4.58 8.41
CA GLY A 119 11.81 5.75 8.93
C GLY A 119 11.45 6.02 10.39
N SER A 120 11.84 7.20 10.85
CA SER A 120 11.48 7.69 12.18
C SER A 120 10.26 8.58 12.06
N TYR A 121 9.22 8.27 12.82
CA TYR A 121 8.15 9.22 13.10
C TYR A 121 8.66 10.07 14.25
N GLY A 122 8.91 11.36 14.02
CA GLY A 122 9.16 12.28 15.12
C GLY A 122 7.99 12.22 16.11
N GLU A 123 8.21 12.63 17.36
CA GLU A 123 7.11 12.95 18.28
C GLU A 123 6.30 14.09 17.64
N GLY A 124 5.30 13.74 16.84
CA GLY A 124 4.35 14.69 16.28
C GLY A 124 3.35 15.06 17.36
N GLU A 125 3.24 16.36 17.61
CA GLU A 125 2.11 16.97 18.31
C GLU A 125 0.81 16.30 17.85
N ARG A 126 0.07 15.78 18.82
CA ARG A 126 -1.30 15.32 18.62
C ARG A 126 -2.14 16.59 18.50
N ASP A 127 -2.53 16.93 17.28
CA ASP A 127 -3.68 17.80 17.04
C ASP A 127 -4.99 17.09 17.42
#